data_AF-A0A3M3FYU1-F1
#
_entry.id   AF-A0A3M3FYU1-F1
#
_cell.length_a   1.000
_cell.length_b   1.000
_cell.length_c   1.000
_cell.angle_alpha   90.00
_cell.angle_beta   90.00
_cell.angle_gamma   90.00
#
_symmetry.space_group_name_H-M   'P 1'
#
loop_
_entity.id
_entity.type
_entity.pdbx_description
1 polymer ?
#
loop_
_entity_poly.entity_id
_entity_poly.type
_entity_poly.pdbx_seq_one_letter_code
_entity_poly.pdbx_strand_id
1 'polypeptide(L)'
;MRTAQKSSKGPGRKKQQQATRKTKKSIETYLEGEPRLPFVLSSVCFCLPTLPHPLRTSLIDSTYPQVYVNVKVIVNPHRIISKNKTGTLPMSYPSLNFALGETIDMLRDQLQSFVAAELAARAAQIDKDNLFPVDMWRKFGEMGVLGITVSEEYGGAGLGYLAHVVAMEEISRGSASVALSYGAHSNLCVNQINRNGSPAQKARYLPKLISGEHIGALAMSEPNAGSDVVSMKLRADKRGDRYVLNGSKTWITNGPDANTYVIYAKTDLEKAAHGISAFIVERDWKGFSRGSKFDKLGMRGSNTCELFFDDVEVP
;
A
#
# COMPACT_ATOMS: atom_id res chain seq x y z
N MET A 1 -38.51 -74.00 -4.47
CA MET A 1 -39.53 -72.92 -4.52
C MET A 1 -38.82 -71.58 -4.35
N ARG A 2 -39.00 -70.65 -5.32
CA ARG A 2 -38.95 -69.16 -5.22
C ARG A 2 -37.64 -68.49 -4.70
N THR A 3 -37.10 -67.38 -5.21
CA THR A 3 -37.14 -66.57 -6.44
C THR A 3 -36.03 -65.50 -6.28
N ALA A 4 -35.62 -64.88 -7.40
CA ALA A 4 -34.48 -63.97 -7.58
C ALA A 4 -34.56 -62.58 -6.92
N GLN A 5 -33.40 -61.90 -6.82
CA GLN A 5 -33.24 -60.51 -7.30
C GLN A 5 -31.76 -60.16 -7.59
N LYS A 6 -31.47 -59.84 -8.86
CA LYS A 6 -30.26 -59.14 -9.33
C LYS A 6 -30.50 -57.64 -9.22
N SER A 7 -29.48 -56.85 -8.87
CA SER A 7 -29.41 -55.42 -9.23
C SER A 7 -28.10 -55.10 -9.94
N SER A 8 -28.23 -54.44 -11.09
CA SER A 8 -27.19 -54.06 -12.04
C SER A 8 -26.60 -52.69 -11.69
N LYS A 9 -25.27 -52.61 -11.49
CA LYS A 9 -24.54 -51.33 -11.48
C LYS A 9 -23.99 -51.04 -12.88
N GLY A 10 -24.53 -50.01 -13.53
CA GLY A 10 -24.16 -49.56 -14.88
C GLY A 10 -22.78 -48.86 -14.97
N PRO A 11 -22.27 -48.66 -16.20
CA PRO A 11 -20.91 -48.22 -16.48
C PRO A 11 -20.78 -46.68 -16.42
N GLY A 12 -21.02 -46.08 -15.24
CA GLY A 12 -20.96 -44.62 -15.04
C GLY A 12 -19.72 -44.11 -14.29
N ARG A 13 -19.12 -44.93 -13.41
CA ARG A 13 -18.09 -44.45 -12.47
C ARG A 13 -16.66 -44.39 -13.01
N LYS A 14 -16.31 -45.19 -14.03
CA LYS A 14 -14.93 -45.24 -14.57
C LYS A 14 -14.61 -44.08 -15.53
N LYS A 15 -15.58 -43.57 -16.29
CA LYS A 15 -15.38 -42.40 -17.16
C LYS A 15 -15.23 -41.08 -16.38
N GLN A 16 -15.90 -40.96 -15.24
CA GLN A 16 -15.84 -39.76 -14.39
C GLN A 16 -14.52 -39.62 -13.64
N GLN A 17 -13.90 -40.74 -13.23
CA GLN A 17 -12.55 -40.76 -12.62
C GLN A 17 -11.41 -40.54 -13.62
N GLN A 18 -11.58 -40.93 -14.88
CA GLN A 18 -10.60 -40.65 -15.94
C GLN A 18 -10.65 -39.19 -16.43
N ALA A 19 -11.85 -38.59 -16.48
CA ALA A 19 -12.02 -37.17 -16.78
C ALA A 19 -11.40 -36.30 -15.68
N THR A 20 -11.67 -36.58 -14.40
CA THR A 20 -11.10 -35.82 -13.26
C THR A 20 -9.58 -35.93 -13.16
N ARG A 21 -8.97 -37.07 -13.53
CA ARG A 21 -7.50 -37.19 -13.60
C ARG A 21 -6.87 -36.42 -14.77
N LYS A 22 -7.54 -36.35 -15.92
CA LYS A 22 -7.07 -35.53 -17.06
C LYS A 22 -7.18 -34.03 -16.75
N THR A 23 -8.27 -33.58 -16.13
CA THR A 23 -8.45 -32.17 -15.77
C THR A 23 -7.49 -31.72 -14.66
N LYS A 24 -7.18 -32.58 -13.67
CA LYS A 24 -6.18 -32.26 -12.64
C LYS A 24 -4.77 -32.10 -13.22
N LYS A 25 -4.40 -32.96 -14.17
CA LYS A 25 -3.06 -32.91 -14.79
C LYS A 25 -2.89 -31.67 -15.69
N SER A 26 -3.95 -31.22 -16.36
CA SER A 26 -3.91 -29.99 -17.18
C SER A 26 -4.02 -28.70 -16.37
N ILE A 27 -4.54 -28.74 -15.14
CA ILE A 27 -4.52 -27.59 -14.21
C ILE A 27 -3.13 -27.47 -13.55
N GLU A 28 -2.49 -28.58 -13.20
CA GLU A 28 -1.12 -28.57 -12.65
C GLU A 28 -0.08 -28.09 -13.69
N THR A 29 -0.24 -28.44 -14.98
CA THR A 29 0.65 -27.89 -16.04
C THR A 29 0.43 -26.39 -16.31
N TYR A 30 -0.74 -25.82 -15.99
CA TYR A 30 -1.01 -24.39 -16.18
C TYR A 30 -0.46 -23.49 -15.07
N LEU A 31 -0.03 -24.08 -13.94
CA LEU A 31 0.50 -23.34 -12.79
C LEU A 31 2.04 -23.30 -12.72
N GLU A 32 2.74 -24.00 -13.61
CA GLU A 32 4.22 -24.07 -13.63
C GLU A 32 4.88 -23.32 -14.81
N GLY A 33 4.12 -22.57 -15.62
CA GLY A 33 4.61 -22.06 -16.92
C GLY A 33 4.51 -20.56 -17.20
N GLU A 34 4.02 -19.73 -16.28
CA GLU A 34 3.89 -18.27 -16.54
C GLU A 34 5.15 -17.52 -16.09
N PRO A 35 5.86 -16.81 -16.98
CA PRO A 35 6.93 -15.91 -16.57
C PRO A 35 6.29 -14.83 -15.69
N ARG A 36 6.81 -14.67 -14.46
CA ARG A 36 6.46 -13.55 -13.60
C ARG A 36 6.71 -12.25 -14.37
N LEU A 37 5.63 -11.64 -14.88
CA LEU A 37 5.67 -10.31 -15.46
C LEU A 37 6.37 -9.38 -14.45
N PRO A 38 7.41 -8.63 -14.86
CA PRO A 38 7.98 -7.63 -14.00
C PRO A 38 6.89 -6.59 -13.74
N PHE A 39 6.43 -6.53 -12.49
CA PHE A 39 5.61 -5.43 -12.01
C PHE A 39 6.44 -4.16 -12.20
N VAL A 40 6.10 -3.36 -13.20
CA VAL A 40 6.58 -1.99 -13.33
C VAL A 40 6.05 -1.26 -12.11
N LEU A 41 6.91 -1.06 -11.10
CA LEU A 41 6.66 -0.05 -10.08
C LEU A 41 6.56 1.28 -10.83
N SER A 42 5.33 1.76 -10.99
CA SER A 42 5.06 3.15 -11.33
C SER A 42 5.59 3.98 -10.16
N SER A 43 6.87 4.37 -10.25
CA SER A 43 7.35 5.60 -9.66
C SER A 43 6.46 6.69 -10.24
N VAL A 44 5.57 7.27 -9.42
CA VAL A 44 4.80 8.46 -9.81
C VAL A 44 5.79 9.62 -9.90
N CYS A 45 6.50 9.67 -11.02
CA CYS A 45 7.26 10.82 -11.49
C CYS A 45 6.29 11.56 -12.41
N PHE A 46 5.69 12.65 -11.93
CA PHE A 46 4.87 13.53 -12.76
C PHE A 46 5.77 14.29 -13.73
N CYS A 47 6.06 13.68 -14.88
CA CYS A 47 6.45 14.39 -16.09
C CYS A 47 5.39 14.07 -17.15
N LEU A 48 4.56 15.05 -17.49
CA LEU A 48 3.59 14.97 -18.58
C LEU A 48 4.31 15.04 -19.93
N PRO A 49 4.04 14.10 -20.85
CA PRO A 49 3.87 14.47 -22.23
C PRO A 49 2.51 14.01 -22.77
N THR A 50 1.83 14.95 -23.40
CA THR A 50 0.59 14.78 -24.17
C THR A 50 0.78 13.83 -25.35
N LEU A 51 -0.15 12.89 -25.59
CA LEU A 51 -0.54 12.42 -26.93
C LEU A 51 -1.91 11.67 -26.87
N PRO A 52 -2.69 11.61 -27.98
CA PRO A 52 -4.09 11.19 -27.97
C PRO A 52 -4.35 9.79 -28.58
N HIS A 53 -5.57 9.27 -28.32
CA HIS A 53 -6.36 8.21 -29.02
C HIS A 53 -6.68 6.89 -28.28
N PRO A 54 -7.86 6.27 -28.54
CA PRO A 54 -8.73 5.69 -27.50
C PRO A 54 -8.68 4.15 -27.38
N LEU A 55 -9.05 3.66 -26.18
CA LEU A 55 -9.12 2.25 -25.80
C LEU A 55 -10.47 1.60 -26.14
N ARG A 56 -10.42 0.31 -26.51
CA ARG A 56 -11.56 -0.60 -26.69
C ARG A 56 -11.73 -1.47 -25.43
N THR A 57 -12.96 -1.64 -24.98
CA THR A 57 -13.39 -2.43 -23.82
C THR A 57 -13.69 -3.90 -24.17
N SER A 58 -13.44 -4.82 -23.22
CA SER A 58 -14.10 -6.12 -23.18
C SER A 58 -14.36 -6.57 -21.74
N LEU A 59 -15.62 -6.96 -21.48
CA LEU A 59 -16.21 -7.42 -20.22
C LEU A 59 -15.78 -8.86 -19.89
N ILE A 60 -15.62 -9.17 -18.60
CA ILE A 60 -15.60 -10.55 -18.09
C ILE A 60 -16.54 -10.66 -16.88
N ASP A 61 -17.35 -11.71 -16.95
CA ASP A 61 -18.47 -12.13 -16.12
C ASP A 61 -18.01 -12.72 -14.77
N SER A 62 -18.82 -12.55 -13.71
CA SER A 62 -18.50 -12.95 -12.33
C SER A 62 -19.58 -13.85 -11.75
N THR A 63 -19.20 -15.00 -11.19
CA THR A 63 -20.05 -15.76 -10.26
C THR A 63 -19.22 -16.47 -9.19
N TYR A 64 -19.29 -16.00 -7.93
CA TYR A 64 -18.96 -16.79 -6.74
C TYR A 64 -19.82 -16.38 -5.53
N PRO A 65 -20.14 -17.30 -4.60
CA PRO A 65 -21.16 -17.12 -3.57
C PRO A 65 -20.63 -16.41 -2.31
N GLN A 66 -21.51 -15.61 -1.71
CA GLN A 66 -21.28 -14.79 -0.50
C GLN A 66 -21.35 -15.64 0.79
N VAL A 67 -20.40 -15.44 1.70
CA VAL A 67 -20.46 -15.93 3.09
C VAL A 67 -20.54 -14.70 4.00
N TYR A 68 -21.65 -14.56 4.72
CA TYR A 68 -21.88 -13.45 5.64
C TYR A 68 -21.12 -13.67 6.95
N VAL A 69 -20.36 -12.67 7.39
CA VAL A 69 -19.75 -12.61 8.74
C VAL A 69 -20.17 -11.30 9.39
N ASN A 70 -20.78 -11.38 10.57
CA ASN A 70 -21.27 -10.24 11.33
C ASN A 70 -20.12 -9.38 11.86
N VAL A 71 -19.99 -8.15 11.33
CA VAL A 71 -19.10 -7.11 11.88
C VAL A 71 -19.87 -6.34 12.96
N LYS A 72 -19.35 -6.32 14.19
CA LYS A 72 -19.91 -5.54 15.29
C LYS A 72 -19.38 -4.11 15.20
N VAL A 73 -20.13 -3.23 14.53
CA VAL A 73 -19.85 -1.79 14.44
C VAL A 73 -20.15 -1.14 15.79
N ILE A 74 -19.15 -0.53 16.43
CA ILE A 74 -19.35 0.34 17.60
C ILE A 74 -19.81 1.70 17.07
N VAL A 75 -21.12 1.94 17.11
CA VAL A 75 -21.72 3.24 16.76
C VAL A 75 -21.78 4.10 18.01
N ASN A 76 -21.08 5.23 18.03
CA ASN A 76 -21.19 6.23 19.10
C ASN A 76 -22.54 6.99 18.95
N PRO A 77 -23.45 7.00 19.95
CA PRO A 77 -24.85 7.37 19.73
C PRO A 77 -25.18 8.88 19.76
N HIS A 78 -24.21 9.79 19.76
CA HIS A 78 -24.50 11.22 19.80
C HIS A 78 -24.64 11.85 18.41
N ARG A 79 -25.88 11.76 17.91
CA ARG A 79 -26.43 12.43 16.74
C ARG A 79 -26.41 13.96 16.92
N ILE A 80 -25.47 14.65 16.27
CA ILE A 80 -25.59 16.10 16.02
C ILE A 80 -26.21 16.28 14.63
N ILE A 81 -27.47 16.70 14.60
CA ILE A 81 -28.12 17.18 13.38
C ILE A 81 -27.58 18.59 13.11
N SER A 82 -26.58 18.71 12.25
CA SER A 82 -26.14 20.01 11.73
C SER A 82 -26.95 20.36 10.48
N LYS A 83 -27.87 21.32 10.63
CA LYS A 83 -28.47 22.05 9.51
C LYS A 83 -27.48 23.13 9.06
N ASN A 84 -26.58 22.83 8.13
CA ASN A 84 -25.84 23.87 7.41
C ASN A 84 -26.11 23.81 5.91
N LYS A 85 -26.95 24.74 5.46
CA LYS A 85 -27.02 25.21 4.07
C LYS A 85 -25.84 26.13 3.82
N THR A 86 -24.76 25.62 3.23
CA THR A 86 -23.81 26.41 2.43
C THR A 86 -23.15 25.46 1.44
N GLY A 87 -23.21 25.83 0.15
CA GLY A 87 -22.91 24.95 -0.97
C GLY A 87 -21.44 24.52 -1.06
N THR A 88 -21.27 23.21 -1.11
CA THR A 88 -20.23 22.54 -1.89
C THR A 88 -20.89 21.30 -2.45
N LEU A 89 -20.95 21.19 -3.78
CA LEU A 89 -21.67 20.15 -4.51
C LEU A 89 -21.12 18.77 -4.11
N PRO A 90 -21.94 17.78 -3.70
CA PRO A 90 -21.53 16.41 -3.76
C PRO A 90 -21.41 16.07 -5.25
N MET A 91 -20.18 16.05 -5.77
CA MET A 91 -19.88 15.44 -7.06
C MET A 91 -19.94 13.92 -6.94
N SER A 92 -21.08 13.41 -6.45
CA SER A 92 -21.47 12.03 -6.68
C SER A 92 -22.27 12.05 -7.97
N TYR A 93 -21.61 11.70 -9.08
CA TYR A 93 -22.34 11.37 -10.29
C TYR A 93 -23.04 10.04 -10.02
N PRO A 94 -24.37 10.00 -9.82
CA PRO A 94 -25.07 8.77 -9.43
C PRO A 94 -24.88 7.65 -10.46
N SER A 95 -24.51 8.02 -11.69
CA SER A 95 -24.24 7.13 -12.82
C SER A 95 -22.84 6.50 -12.85
N LEU A 96 -21.91 6.89 -11.96
CA LEU A 96 -20.54 6.37 -11.89
C LEU A 96 -20.30 5.61 -10.57
N ASN A 97 -21.24 4.71 -10.21
CA ASN A 97 -21.08 3.79 -9.09
C ASN A 97 -20.84 2.37 -9.61
N PHE A 98 -19.68 1.81 -9.30
CA PHE A 98 -19.28 0.45 -9.69
C PHE A 98 -19.67 -0.62 -8.64
N ALA A 99 -20.43 -0.25 -7.61
CA ALA A 99 -20.89 -1.12 -6.53
C ALA A 99 -19.73 -1.88 -5.85
N LEU A 100 -18.80 -1.15 -5.22
CA LEU A 100 -17.60 -1.71 -4.59
C LEU A 100 -17.89 -2.53 -3.32
N GLY A 101 -19.14 -2.54 -2.88
CA GLY A 101 -19.62 -3.30 -1.74
C GLY A 101 -19.76 -2.45 -0.48
N GLU A 102 -20.67 -2.86 0.40
CA GLU A 102 -21.09 -2.06 1.57
C GLU A 102 -19.91 -1.65 2.47
N THR A 103 -18.94 -2.53 2.70
CA THR A 103 -17.77 -2.22 3.53
C THR A 103 -16.90 -1.10 2.95
N ILE A 104 -16.66 -1.11 1.63
CA ILE A 104 -15.85 -0.08 0.97
C ILE A 104 -16.63 1.22 0.84
N ASP A 105 -17.94 1.15 0.59
CA ASP A 105 -18.81 2.31 0.54
C ASP A 105 -18.89 3.01 1.91
N MET A 106 -19.00 2.24 3.00
CA MET A 106 -18.94 2.77 4.36
C MET A 106 -17.58 3.43 4.67
N LEU A 107 -16.47 2.81 4.26
CA LEU A 107 -15.14 3.41 4.41
C LEU A 107 -15.04 4.75 3.65
N ARG A 108 -15.57 4.79 2.42
CA ARG A 108 -15.60 5.99 1.59
C ARG A 108 -16.37 7.12 2.28
N ASP A 109 -17.58 6.84 2.77
CA ASP A 109 -18.44 7.83 3.43
C ASP A 109 -17.80 8.39 4.70
N GLN A 110 -17.18 7.51 5.50
CA GLN A 110 -16.46 7.91 6.72
C GLN A 110 -15.27 8.82 6.39
N LEU A 111 -14.47 8.45 5.39
CA LEU A 111 -13.32 9.26 4.97
C LEU A 111 -13.74 10.58 4.32
N GLN A 112 -14.80 10.59 3.51
CA GLN A 112 -15.34 11.83 2.95
C GLN A 112 -15.73 12.81 4.06
N SER A 113 -16.47 12.31 5.05
CA SER A 113 -16.93 13.12 6.18
C SER A 113 -15.75 13.63 7.01
N PHE A 114 -14.78 12.77 7.32
CA PHE A 114 -13.57 13.15 8.05
C PHE A 114 -12.74 14.17 7.28
N VAL A 115 -12.46 13.92 5.99
CA VAL A 115 -11.63 14.78 5.15
C VAL A 115 -12.25 16.16 5.01
N ALA A 116 -13.56 16.24 4.79
CA ALA A 116 -14.28 17.52 4.71
C ALA A 116 -14.18 18.31 6.03
N ALA A 117 -14.30 17.63 7.17
CA ALA A 117 -14.27 18.27 8.48
C ALA A 117 -12.86 18.68 8.95
N GLU A 118 -11.86 17.82 8.73
CA GLU A 118 -10.58 17.90 9.44
C GLU A 118 -9.39 18.26 8.53
N LEU A 119 -9.48 18.03 7.22
CA LEU A 119 -8.34 18.17 6.31
C LEU A 119 -8.54 19.24 5.23
N ALA A 120 -9.70 19.27 4.57
CA ALA A 120 -9.93 20.12 3.40
C ALA A 120 -9.72 21.62 3.71
N ALA A 121 -10.23 22.09 4.85
CA ALA A 121 -10.08 23.50 5.26
C ALA A 121 -8.62 23.88 5.57
N ARG A 122 -7.75 22.92 5.88
CA ARG A 122 -6.34 23.15 6.24
C ARG A 122 -5.42 23.12 5.04
N ALA A 123 -5.86 22.55 3.91
CA ALA A 123 -5.00 22.25 2.77
C ALA A 123 -4.25 23.48 2.23
N ALA A 124 -4.92 24.62 2.10
CA ALA A 124 -4.30 25.86 1.63
C ALA A 124 -3.22 26.39 2.58
N GLN A 125 -3.47 26.32 3.90
CA GLN A 125 -2.51 26.77 4.91
C GLN A 125 -1.31 25.83 5.00
N ILE A 126 -1.55 24.51 4.97
CA ILE A 126 -0.51 23.48 4.90
C ILE A 126 0.42 23.73 3.71
N ASP A 127 -0.13 24.04 2.55
CA ASP A 127 0.66 24.30 1.35
C ASP A 127 1.48 25.59 1.47
N LYS A 128 0.84 26.68 1.92
CA LYS A 128 1.50 27.98 2.13
C LYS A 128 2.68 27.88 3.11
N ASP A 129 2.48 27.22 4.24
CA ASP A 129 3.49 27.13 5.30
C ASP A 129 4.56 26.06 5.03
N ASN A 130 4.33 25.19 4.04
CA ASN A 130 5.19 24.04 3.76
C ASN A 130 5.40 23.15 4.99
N LEU A 131 4.31 22.85 5.70
CA LEU A 131 4.36 22.11 6.98
C LEU A 131 3.69 20.75 6.86
N PHE A 132 4.37 19.75 7.41
CA PHE A 132 3.84 18.41 7.57
C PHE A 132 2.83 18.37 8.74
N PRO A 133 1.55 18.03 8.50
CA PRO A 133 0.52 18.04 9.54
C PRO A 133 0.57 16.73 10.36
N VAL A 134 1.56 16.61 11.24
CA VAL A 134 1.84 15.39 12.02
C VAL A 134 0.64 14.90 12.84
N ASP A 135 -0.23 15.80 13.28
CA ASP A 135 -1.45 15.47 14.01
C ASP A 135 -2.41 14.59 13.20
N MET A 136 -2.37 14.69 11.87
CA MET A 136 -3.20 13.86 10.99
C MET A 136 -2.82 12.38 11.09
N TRP A 137 -1.56 12.02 11.37
CA TRP A 137 -1.17 10.60 11.48
C TRP A 137 -1.82 9.92 12.67
N ARG A 138 -1.97 10.60 13.80
CA ARG A 138 -2.68 10.05 14.94
C ARG A 138 -4.16 9.83 14.62
N LYS A 139 -4.82 10.82 14.03
CA LYS A 139 -6.22 10.71 13.59
C LYS A 139 -6.41 9.60 12.55
N PHE A 140 -5.51 9.47 11.58
CA PHE A 140 -5.54 8.37 10.60
C PHE A 140 -5.34 7.00 11.25
N GLY A 141 -4.47 6.91 12.27
CA GLY A 141 -4.27 5.68 13.03
C GLY A 141 -5.50 5.30 13.85
N GLU A 142 -6.14 6.26 14.52
CA GLU A 142 -7.39 6.06 15.26
C GLU A 142 -8.54 5.61 14.35
N MET A 143 -8.59 6.09 13.11
CA MET A 143 -9.55 5.63 12.09
C MET A 143 -9.18 4.26 11.49
N GLY A 144 -8.00 3.72 11.78
CA GLY A 144 -7.50 2.46 11.22
C GLY A 144 -7.02 2.55 9.77
N VAL A 145 -6.97 3.74 9.17
CA VAL A 145 -6.67 3.86 7.72
C VAL A 145 -5.19 3.71 7.38
N LEU A 146 -4.29 3.85 8.36
CA LEU A 146 -2.86 3.58 8.16
C LEU A 146 -2.54 2.08 7.98
N GLY A 147 -3.44 1.19 8.42
CA GLY A 147 -3.27 -0.27 8.45
C GLY A 147 -4.22 -1.06 7.54
N ILE A 148 -4.83 -0.44 6.52
CA ILE A 148 -5.88 -1.06 5.68
C ILE A 148 -5.47 -2.41 5.07
N THR A 149 -4.23 -2.56 4.63
CA THR A 149 -3.75 -3.79 3.96
C THR A 149 -3.17 -4.82 4.93
N VAL A 150 -3.07 -4.50 6.22
CA VAL A 150 -2.45 -5.34 7.25
C VAL A 150 -3.54 -6.13 7.97
N SER A 151 -3.25 -7.38 8.36
CA SER A 151 -4.18 -8.20 9.14
C SER A 151 -4.42 -7.65 10.55
N GLU A 152 -5.55 -8.03 11.14
CA GLU A 152 -5.92 -7.70 12.52
C GLU A 152 -4.90 -8.20 13.56
N GLU A 153 -4.19 -9.31 13.27
CA GLU A 153 -3.11 -9.84 14.11
C GLU A 153 -2.05 -8.79 14.45
N TYR A 154 -1.74 -7.89 13.52
CA TYR A 154 -0.77 -6.81 13.71
C TYR A 154 -1.44 -5.44 13.97
N GLY A 155 -2.75 -5.43 14.23
CA GLY A 155 -3.55 -4.24 14.48
C GLY A 155 -4.10 -3.54 13.24
N GLY A 156 -4.01 -4.17 12.06
CA GLY A 156 -4.57 -3.63 10.81
C GLY A 156 -6.03 -3.97 10.59
N ALA A 157 -6.60 -3.49 9.48
CA ALA A 157 -8.02 -3.67 9.16
C ALA A 157 -8.32 -4.82 8.17
N GLY A 158 -7.30 -5.35 7.48
CA GLY A 158 -7.45 -6.50 6.58
C GLY A 158 -8.37 -6.31 5.37
N LEU A 159 -8.71 -5.07 5.00
CA LEU A 159 -9.69 -4.77 3.95
C LEU A 159 -9.12 -4.86 2.52
N GLY A 160 -7.81 -5.03 2.40
CA GLY A 160 -7.12 -5.22 1.13
C GLY A 160 -6.88 -3.94 0.34
N TYR A 161 -6.34 -4.10 -0.86
CA TYR A 161 -5.76 -2.98 -1.61
C TYR A 161 -6.81 -2.08 -2.29
N LEU A 162 -7.98 -2.62 -2.63
CA LEU A 162 -9.07 -1.80 -3.19
C LEU A 162 -9.57 -0.77 -2.18
N ALA A 163 -9.75 -1.17 -0.92
CA ALA A 163 -10.09 -0.25 0.16
C ALA A 163 -9.01 0.81 0.37
N HIS A 164 -7.73 0.45 0.22
CA HIS A 164 -6.60 1.39 0.31
C HIS A 164 -6.65 2.44 -0.80
N VAL A 165 -6.98 2.05 -2.03
CA VAL A 165 -7.16 2.97 -3.17
C VAL A 165 -8.30 3.94 -2.90
N VAL A 166 -9.43 3.48 -2.39
CA VAL A 166 -10.55 4.35 -2.00
C VAL A 166 -10.12 5.34 -0.92
N ALA A 167 -9.37 4.88 0.09
CA ALA A 167 -8.87 5.79 1.11
C ALA A 167 -7.92 6.86 0.56
N MET A 168 -7.03 6.47 -0.35
CA MET A 168 -6.13 7.39 -1.04
C MET A 168 -6.88 8.42 -1.87
N GLU A 169 -7.94 8.02 -2.57
CA GLU A 169 -8.81 8.90 -3.34
C GLU A 169 -9.44 9.97 -2.45
N GLU A 170 -10.07 9.55 -1.34
CA GLU A 170 -10.79 10.48 -0.47
C GLU A 170 -9.86 11.45 0.26
N ILE A 171 -8.71 10.99 0.77
CA ILE A 171 -7.71 11.88 1.38
C ILE A 171 -7.18 12.88 0.34
N SER A 172 -7.00 12.46 -0.92
CA SER A 172 -6.56 13.34 -2.01
C SER A 172 -7.55 14.46 -2.32
N ARG A 173 -8.87 14.24 -2.13
CA ARG A 173 -9.89 15.28 -2.30
C ARG A 173 -9.74 16.43 -1.31
N GLY A 174 -9.22 16.14 -0.11
CA GLY A 174 -8.93 17.17 0.89
C GLY A 174 -7.59 17.84 0.67
N SER A 175 -6.52 17.06 0.54
CA SER A 175 -5.17 17.59 0.33
C SER A 175 -4.29 16.58 -0.40
N ALA A 176 -3.90 16.93 -1.63
CA ALA A 176 -3.00 16.11 -2.44
C ALA A 176 -1.62 15.89 -1.76
N SER A 177 -1.11 16.90 -1.03
CA SER A 177 0.16 16.77 -0.32
C SER A 177 0.08 15.77 0.84
N VAL A 178 -0.99 15.83 1.63
CA VAL A 178 -1.18 14.88 2.74
C VAL A 178 -1.43 13.47 2.20
N ALA A 179 -2.19 13.34 1.11
CA ALA A 179 -2.41 12.06 0.44
C ALA A 179 -1.12 11.43 -0.09
N LEU A 180 -0.24 12.21 -0.74
CA LEU A 180 1.07 11.74 -1.19
C LEU A 180 1.87 11.13 -0.02
N SER A 181 1.91 11.85 1.09
CA SER A 181 2.61 11.44 2.29
C SER A 181 1.97 10.21 2.97
N TYR A 182 0.64 10.16 3.03
CA TYR A 182 -0.12 9.00 3.48
C TYR A 182 0.18 7.77 2.60
N GLY A 183 0.24 7.93 1.28
CA GLY A 183 0.58 6.83 0.36
C GLY A 183 1.99 6.31 0.58
N ALA A 184 2.97 7.20 0.80
CA ALA A 184 4.33 6.78 1.14
C ALA A 184 4.37 5.99 2.47
N HIS A 185 3.60 6.42 3.47
CA HIS A 185 3.49 5.71 4.73
C HIS A 185 2.80 4.33 4.55
N SER A 186 1.53 4.34 4.13
CA SER A 186 0.62 3.19 4.18
C SER A 186 0.95 2.15 3.11
N ASN A 187 1.33 2.58 1.91
CA ASN A 187 1.67 1.67 0.83
C ASN A 187 3.18 1.41 0.77
N LEU A 188 4.00 2.44 0.66
CA LEU A 188 5.43 2.22 0.40
C LEU A 188 6.17 1.64 1.62
N CYS A 189 5.77 1.98 2.85
CA CYS A 189 6.39 1.43 4.06
C CYS A 189 5.56 0.27 4.65
N VAL A 190 4.36 0.55 5.15
CA VAL A 190 3.53 -0.42 5.89
C VAL A 190 3.22 -1.66 5.04
N ASN A 191 2.71 -1.48 3.81
CA ASN A 191 2.38 -2.61 2.96
C ASN A 191 3.62 -3.41 2.52
N GLN A 192 4.80 -2.78 2.35
CA GLN A 192 6.03 -3.52 2.04
C GLN A 192 6.49 -4.40 3.20
N ILE A 193 6.45 -3.88 4.43
CA ILE A 193 6.75 -4.67 5.63
C ILE A 193 5.72 -5.79 5.81
N ASN A 194 4.43 -5.50 5.59
CA ASN A 194 3.37 -6.50 5.69
C ASN A 194 3.54 -7.65 4.67
N ARG A 195 3.95 -7.35 3.44
CA ARG A 195 4.11 -8.36 2.39
C ARG A 195 5.39 -9.18 2.52
N ASN A 196 6.50 -8.54 2.89
CA ASN A 196 7.83 -9.14 2.77
C ASN A 196 8.56 -9.32 4.11
N GLY A 197 8.07 -8.70 5.19
CA GLY A 197 8.70 -8.81 6.50
C GLY A 197 8.51 -10.19 7.12
N SER A 198 9.49 -10.62 7.92
CA SER A 198 9.35 -11.78 8.80
C SER A 198 8.30 -11.52 9.89
N PRO A 199 7.74 -12.56 10.53
CA PRO A 199 6.81 -12.38 11.65
C PRO A 199 7.37 -11.46 12.74
N ALA A 200 8.67 -11.59 13.06
CA ALA A 200 9.34 -10.74 14.04
C ALA A 200 9.42 -9.27 13.60
N GLN A 201 9.71 -9.00 12.32
CA GLN A 201 9.72 -7.64 11.77
C GLN A 201 8.32 -7.03 11.77
N LYS A 202 7.30 -7.80 11.37
CA LYS A 202 5.91 -7.34 11.36
C LYS A 202 5.45 -6.97 12.77
N ALA A 203 5.66 -7.85 13.75
CA ALA A 203 5.31 -7.61 15.15
C ALA A 203 6.04 -6.39 15.74
N ARG A 204 7.31 -6.16 15.37
CA ARG A 204 8.09 -5.02 15.85
C ARG A 204 7.63 -3.69 15.26
N TYR A 205 7.39 -3.62 13.95
CA TYR A 205 7.24 -2.34 13.25
C TYR A 205 5.80 -1.94 12.95
N LEU A 206 4.92 -2.89 12.60
CA LEU A 206 3.57 -2.58 12.12
C LEU A 206 2.69 -1.89 13.17
N PRO A 207 2.63 -2.31 14.45
CA PRO A 207 1.71 -1.70 15.41
C PRO A 207 1.94 -0.19 15.61
N LYS A 208 3.20 0.25 15.66
CA LYS A 208 3.55 1.67 15.81
C LYS A 208 3.28 2.49 14.55
N LEU A 209 3.47 1.89 13.38
CA LEU A 209 3.14 2.54 12.11
C LEU A 209 1.61 2.68 11.95
N ILE A 210 0.86 1.64 12.27
CA ILE A 210 -0.60 1.61 12.12
C ILE A 210 -1.29 2.57 13.09
N SER A 211 -0.79 2.69 14.32
CA SER A 211 -1.31 3.66 15.31
C SER A 211 -0.91 5.11 15.01
N GLY A 212 -0.08 5.35 13.99
CA GLY A 212 0.45 6.68 13.67
C GLY A 212 1.45 7.21 14.71
N GLU A 213 1.95 6.38 15.62
CA GLU A 213 3.07 6.74 16.52
C GLU A 213 4.35 6.96 15.74
N HIS A 214 4.59 6.08 14.78
CA HIS A 214 5.72 6.16 13.88
C HIS A 214 5.24 6.51 12.49
N ILE A 215 6.05 7.28 11.76
CA ILE A 215 5.83 7.54 10.34
C ILE A 215 6.77 6.66 9.53
N GLY A 216 6.26 6.07 8.46
CA GLY A 216 7.03 5.27 7.52
C GLY A 216 7.50 6.04 6.29
N ALA A 217 8.66 5.68 5.78
CA ALA A 217 9.18 6.10 4.48
C ALA A 217 9.76 4.90 3.71
N LEU A 218 9.86 5.05 2.38
CA LEU A 218 10.60 4.13 1.51
C LEU A 218 11.60 4.93 0.69
N ALA A 219 12.81 4.40 0.56
CA ALA A 219 13.88 5.05 -0.17
C ALA A 219 14.46 4.14 -1.25
N MET A 220 14.34 4.61 -2.49
CA MET A 220 14.83 3.91 -3.67
C MET A 220 15.68 4.82 -4.56
N SER A 221 15.17 6.02 -4.87
CA SER A 221 15.81 6.99 -5.77
C SER A 221 17.09 7.61 -5.20
N GLU A 222 18.01 7.90 -6.11
CA GLU A 222 19.32 8.52 -5.84
C GLU A 222 19.55 9.71 -6.79
N PRO A 223 20.48 10.62 -6.47
CA PRO A 223 20.79 11.75 -7.36
C PRO A 223 21.11 11.33 -8.79
N ASN A 224 21.70 10.15 -8.98
CA ASN A 224 22.03 9.57 -10.28
C ASN A 224 21.03 8.52 -10.79
N ALA A 225 19.97 8.19 -10.04
CA ALA A 225 19.06 7.10 -10.36
C ALA A 225 17.60 7.43 -9.97
N GLY A 226 16.82 7.86 -10.96
CA GLY A 226 15.38 8.12 -10.85
C GLY A 226 14.55 7.07 -11.58
N SER A 227 14.32 7.27 -12.87
CA SER A 227 13.63 6.29 -13.73
C SER A 227 14.42 5.00 -13.91
N ASP A 228 15.75 5.11 -14.09
CA ASP A 228 16.66 3.97 -14.08
C ASP A 228 17.11 3.66 -12.65
N VAL A 229 16.18 3.16 -11.84
CA VAL A 229 16.45 2.92 -10.43
C VAL A 229 17.39 1.74 -10.17
N VAL A 230 17.55 0.85 -11.15
CA VAL A 230 18.43 -0.33 -11.05
C VAL A 230 19.91 0.07 -11.02
N SER A 231 20.24 1.25 -11.57
CA SER A 231 21.56 1.87 -11.56
C SER A 231 21.92 2.60 -10.25
N MET A 232 21.13 2.39 -9.19
CA MET A 232 21.45 2.86 -7.84
C MET A 232 22.84 2.35 -7.38
N LYS A 233 23.52 3.16 -6.57
CA LYS A 233 24.88 2.98 -6.10
C LYS A 233 24.98 2.77 -4.59
N LEU A 234 23.97 3.16 -3.81
CA LEU A 234 23.98 2.89 -2.36
C LEU A 234 24.20 1.40 -2.15
N ARG A 235 25.26 1.07 -1.42
CA ARG A 235 25.71 -0.31 -1.21
C ARG A 235 25.37 -0.78 0.20
N ALA A 236 25.16 -2.08 0.34
CA ALA A 236 25.00 -2.78 1.59
C ALA A 236 25.99 -3.96 1.61
N ASP A 237 27.13 -3.76 2.28
CA ASP A 237 28.19 -4.75 2.35
C ASP A 237 27.94 -5.71 3.53
N LYS A 238 27.83 -7.01 3.27
CA LYS A 238 27.65 -8.00 4.35
C LYS A 238 28.91 -8.12 5.20
N ARG A 239 28.80 -7.94 6.52
CA ARG A 239 29.88 -8.10 7.49
C ARG A 239 29.43 -8.99 8.65
N GLY A 240 29.62 -10.30 8.50
CA GLY A 240 29.19 -11.27 9.51
C GLY A 240 27.66 -11.37 9.57
N ASP A 241 27.10 -10.98 10.71
CA ASP A 241 25.68 -11.02 11.05
C ASP A 241 24.90 -9.75 10.69
N ARG A 242 25.57 -8.75 10.10
CA ARG A 242 24.98 -7.45 9.71
C ARG A 242 25.36 -7.05 8.29
N TYR A 243 24.67 -6.03 7.78
CA TYR A 243 25.05 -5.27 6.60
C TYR A 243 25.52 -3.88 6.99
N VAL A 244 26.48 -3.33 6.25
CA VAL A 244 26.96 -1.96 6.41
C VAL A 244 26.54 -1.15 5.20
N LEU A 245 25.66 -0.18 5.40
CA LEU A 245 25.10 0.65 4.34
C LEU A 245 25.89 1.95 4.17
N ASN A 246 26.22 2.26 2.93
CA ASN A 246 26.96 3.48 2.56
C ASN A 246 26.42 4.11 1.28
N GLY A 247 26.20 5.42 1.30
CA GLY A 247 25.73 6.20 0.16
C GLY A 247 24.69 7.24 0.54
N SER A 248 23.83 7.59 -0.42
CA SER A 248 22.74 8.53 -0.20
C SER A 248 21.50 8.14 -0.99
N LYS A 249 20.34 8.65 -0.55
CA LYS A 249 19.07 8.61 -1.27
C LYS A 249 18.54 10.04 -1.40
N THR A 250 17.70 10.28 -2.39
CA THR A 250 17.10 11.61 -2.62
C THR A 250 15.63 11.48 -2.99
N TRP A 251 14.88 12.58 -2.87
CA TRP A 251 13.44 12.62 -3.07
C TRP A 251 12.64 11.71 -2.13
N ILE A 252 13.09 11.56 -0.87
CA ILE A 252 12.44 10.65 0.07
C ILE A 252 11.29 11.33 0.79
N THR A 253 10.07 11.00 0.36
CA THR A 253 8.83 11.40 1.00
C THR A 253 8.78 10.89 2.44
N ASN A 254 8.35 11.75 3.35
CA ASN A 254 8.38 11.57 4.80
C ASN A 254 9.79 11.45 5.38
N GLY A 255 10.84 11.63 4.56
CA GLY A 255 12.23 11.47 4.96
C GLY A 255 12.58 12.21 6.26
N PRO A 256 12.21 13.49 6.42
CA PRO A 256 12.48 14.23 7.66
C PRO A 256 11.74 13.68 8.87
N ASP A 257 10.48 13.25 8.69
CA ASP A 257 9.51 12.95 9.75
C ASP A 257 9.33 11.46 10.02
N ALA A 258 9.97 10.57 9.25
CA ALA A 258 9.81 9.11 9.38
C ALA A 258 10.66 8.54 10.52
N ASN A 259 10.14 7.53 11.20
CA ASN A 259 10.84 6.77 12.25
C ASN A 259 11.39 5.46 11.69
N THR A 260 10.69 4.88 10.73
CA THR A 260 11.00 3.60 10.10
C THR A 260 11.14 3.78 8.59
N TYR A 261 12.23 3.28 8.03
CA TYR A 261 12.56 3.44 6.62
C TYR A 261 12.75 2.08 5.97
N VAL A 262 12.12 1.87 4.80
CA VAL A 262 12.43 0.75 3.92
C VAL A 262 13.44 1.22 2.88
N ILE A 263 14.69 0.79 2.97
CA ILE A 263 15.81 1.25 2.14
C ILE A 263 16.19 0.18 1.13
N TYR A 264 16.24 0.54 -0.15
CA TYR A 264 16.77 -0.33 -1.20
C TYR A 264 18.26 -0.04 -1.43
N ALA A 265 19.07 -1.10 -1.41
CA ALA A 265 20.52 -1.02 -1.54
C ALA A 265 21.07 -2.17 -2.40
N LYS A 266 22.21 -1.95 -3.06
CA LYS A 266 22.96 -2.98 -3.77
C LYS A 266 23.71 -3.86 -2.78
N THR A 267 23.40 -5.16 -2.79
CA THR A 267 24.13 -6.20 -2.05
C THR A 267 25.06 -7.00 -2.94
N ASP A 268 24.84 -6.98 -4.26
CA ASP A 268 25.67 -7.66 -5.26
C ASP A 268 25.72 -6.82 -6.54
N LEU A 269 26.90 -6.30 -6.89
CA LEU A 269 27.06 -5.40 -8.05
C LEU A 269 26.95 -6.15 -9.38
N GLU A 270 27.27 -7.44 -9.41
CA GLU A 270 27.33 -8.26 -10.63
C GLU A 270 25.94 -8.71 -11.07
N LYS A 271 24.95 -8.68 -10.18
CA LYS A 271 23.59 -9.19 -10.43
C LYS A 271 22.60 -8.14 -10.92
N ALA A 272 23.04 -6.94 -11.27
CA ALA A 272 22.17 -5.86 -11.76
C ALA A 272 20.91 -5.68 -10.88
N ALA A 273 19.70 -5.85 -11.42
CA ALA A 273 18.44 -5.74 -10.68
C ALA A 273 18.28 -6.81 -9.58
N HIS A 274 18.81 -8.00 -9.78
CA HIS A 274 18.75 -9.11 -8.81
C HIS A 274 19.75 -8.95 -7.66
N GLY A 275 20.66 -7.97 -7.77
CA GLY A 275 21.62 -7.62 -6.74
C GLY A 275 21.15 -6.55 -5.77
N ILE A 276 19.84 -6.27 -5.73
CA ILE A 276 19.24 -5.25 -4.86
C ILE A 276 18.46 -5.94 -3.74
N SER A 277 18.62 -5.45 -2.52
CA SER A 277 17.91 -5.92 -1.34
C SER A 277 17.25 -4.76 -0.59
N ALA A 278 16.22 -5.06 0.18
CA ALA A 278 15.51 -4.09 1.01
C ALA A 278 15.89 -4.27 2.48
N PHE A 279 16.08 -3.16 3.18
CA PHE A 279 16.50 -3.08 4.58
C PHE A 279 15.54 -2.23 5.37
N ILE A 280 15.31 -2.56 6.64
CA ILE A 280 14.59 -1.68 7.56
C ILE A 280 15.63 -0.92 8.38
N VAL A 281 15.60 0.41 8.31
CA VAL A 281 16.49 1.31 9.04
C VAL A 281 15.65 2.20 9.96
N GLU A 282 16.12 2.45 11.17
CA GLU A 282 15.46 3.35 12.13
C GLU A 282 16.14 4.71 12.15
N ARG A 283 15.35 5.77 12.40
CA ARG A 283 15.78 7.18 12.35
C ARG A 283 17.08 7.47 13.08
N ASP A 284 17.25 6.91 14.27
CA ASP A 284 18.29 7.31 15.22
C ASP A 284 19.48 6.35 15.24
N TRP A 285 19.60 5.48 14.24
CA TRP A 285 20.78 4.61 14.10
C TRP A 285 22.03 5.42 13.77
N LYS A 286 23.15 5.00 14.36
CA LYS A 286 24.46 5.63 14.13
C LYS A 286 24.82 5.59 12.64
N GLY A 287 25.33 6.71 12.13
CA GLY A 287 25.73 6.85 10.73
C GLY A 287 24.58 7.20 9.77
N PHE A 288 23.33 7.11 10.22
CA PHE A 288 22.16 7.48 9.42
C PHE A 288 21.77 8.92 9.71
N SER A 289 21.61 9.73 8.66
CA SER A 289 21.18 11.12 8.80
C SER A 289 20.29 11.56 7.64
N ARG A 290 19.60 12.69 7.83
CA ARG A 290 18.63 13.25 6.90
C ARG A 290 19.06 14.67 6.54
N GLY A 291 18.92 15.02 5.27
CA GLY A 291 19.11 16.39 4.81
C GLY A 291 17.98 17.31 5.27
N SER A 292 18.14 18.60 4.98
CA SER A 292 17.05 19.56 5.13
C SER A 292 15.90 19.21 4.19
N LYS A 293 14.66 19.53 4.60
CA LYS A 293 13.50 19.35 3.72
C LYS A 293 13.64 20.24 2.47
N PHE A 294 13.22 19.73 1.32
CA PHE A 294 13.18 20.46 0.07
C PHE A 294 12.05 21.49 0.05
N ASP A 295 12.33 22.65 -0.54
CA ASP A 295 11.32 23.63 -0.93
C ASP A 295 10.82 23.28 -2.34
N LYS A 296 9.55 22.89 -2.44
CA LYS A 296 8.95 22.32 -3.65
C LYS A 296 7.89 23.24 -4.24
N LEU A 297 7.69 23.15 -5.56
CA LEU A 297 6.61 23.88 -6.27
C LEU A 297 5.22 23.57 -5.68
N GLY A 298 4.98 22.31 -5.32
CA GLY A 298 3.73 21.85 -4.71
C GLY A 298 4.00 20.64 -3.82
N MET A 299 2.92 19.99 -3.36
CA MET A 299 3.02 18.91 -2.37
C MET A 299 3.70 19.35 -1.06
N ARG A 300 3.46 20.59 -0.64
CA ARG A 300 4.20 21.26 0.44
C ARG A 300 3.77 20.81 1.85
N GLY A 301 2.66 20.08 1.97
CA GLY A 301 2.32 19.29 3.17
C GLY A 301 2.99 17.92 3.27
N SER A 302 3.87 17.58 2.32
CA SER A 302 4.62 16.32 2.28
C SER A 302 6.10 16.64 2.34
N ASN A 303 6.72 16.52 3.51
CA ASN A 303 8.14 16.76 3.66
C ASN A 303 8.94 15.74 2.85
N THR A 304 9.99 16.21 2.20
CA THR A 304 10.85 15.40 1.32
C THR A 304 12.29 15.81 1.55
N CYS A 305 13.22 14.88 1.65
CA CYS A 305 14.64 15.21 1.82
C CYS A 305 15.56 14.16 1.20
N GLU A 306 16.85 14.43 1.33
CA GLU A 306 17.92 13.46 1.13
C GLU A 306 18.14 12.64 2.39
N LEU A 307 18.65 11.43 2.21
CA LEU A 307 19.11 10.55 3.29
C LEU A 307 20.59 10.23 3.06
N PHE A 308 21.37 10.16 4.12
CA PHE A 308 22.79 9.87 4.08
C PHE A 308 23.12 8.69 4.98
N PHE A 309 24.00 7.83 4.50
CA PHE A 309 24.43 6.61 5.15
C PHE A 309 25.95 6.58 5.17
N ASP A 310 26.51 6.65 6.37
CA ASP A 310 27.94 6.57 6.65
C ASP A 310 28.17 5.42 7.63
N ASP A 311 28.61 4.27 7.09
CA ASP A 311 28.79 3.01 7.82
C ASP A 311 27.60 2.63 8.74
N VAL A 312 26.38 2.68 8.21
CA VAL A 312 25.16 2.31 8.95
C VAL A 312 25.08 0.80 9.09
N GLU A 313 25.20 0.29 10.32
CA GLU A 313 25.06 -1.13 10.61
C GLU A 313 23.59 -1.55 10.73
N VAL A 314 23.17 -2.52 9.91
CA VAL A 314 21.82 -3.07 9.86
C VAL A 314 21.87 -4.57 10.16
N PRO A 315 21.25 -5.06 11.25
CA PRO A 315 21.21 -6.48 11.61
C PRO A 315 20.30 -7.31 10.68
#